data_AF-A0A2N2KCX5-F1
#
_entry.id   AF-A0A2N2KCX5-F1
#
_cell.length_a   1.000
_cell.length_b   1.000
_cell.length_c   1.000
_cell.angle_alpha   90.00
_cell.angle_beta   90.00
_cell.angle_gamma   90.00
#
_symmetry.space_group_name_H-M   'P 1'
#
loop_
_entity.id
_entity.type
_entity.pdbx_description
1 polymer ?
#
loop_
_entity_poly.entity_id
_entity_poly.type
_entity_poly.pdbx_seq_one_letter_code
_entity_poly.pdbx_strand_id
1 'polypeptide(L)' 'MTPEEAAEEARRCLSLNQCEGCEVCRLICPDQAITKDPDTQRPVIDLRYCKGCGLCAHLCPKGAIIMVLEQE' A
#
# COMPACT_ATOMS: atom_id res chain seq x y z
N MET A 1 -8.60 -2.90 -28.50
CA MET A 1 -8.58 -2.76 -27.03
C MET A 1 -9.33 -3.94 -26.44
N THR A 2 -8.60 -4.91 -25.91
CA THR A 2 -9.14 -6.09 -25.24
C THR A 2 -9.59 -5.71 -23.82
N PRO A 3 -10.44 -6.53 -23.16
CA PRO A 3 -10.79 -6.31 -21.76
C PRO A 3 -9.57 -6.26 -20.83
N GLU A 4 -8.52 -7.01 -21.16
CA GLU A 4 -7.28 -7.07 -20.38
C GLU A 4 -6.47 -5.77 -20.49
N GLU A 5 -6.33 -5.22 -21.70
CA GLU A 5 -5.69 -3.92 -21.94
C GLU A 5 -6.43 -2.78 -21.24
N ALA A 6 -7.77 -2.82 -21.24
CA ALA A 6 -8.59 -1.84 -20.54
C ALA A 6 -8.41 -1.93 -19.01
N ALA A 7 -8.29 -3.14 -18.47
CA ALA A 7 -8.02 -3.35 -17.05
C ALA A 7 -6.63 -2.87 -16.64
N GLU A 8 -5.61 -3.07 -17.48
CA GLU A 8 -4.25 -2.57 -17.24
C GLU A 8 -4.18 -1.05 -17.22
N GLU A 9 -4.79 -0.37 -18.19
CA GLU A 9 -4.83 1.09 -18.24
C GLU A 9 -5.55 1.66 -17.00
N ALA A 10 -6.65 1.01 -16.58
CA ALA A 10 -7.40 1.43 -15.41
C ALA A 10 -6.55 1.44 -14.14
N ARG A 11 -5.56 0.53 -13.97
CA ARG A 11 -4.71 0.43 -12.76
C ARG A 11 -3.97 1.71 -12.42
N ARG A 12 -3.72 2.59 -13.39
CA ARG A 12 -3.10 3.91 -13.16
C ARG A 12 -4.00 4.87 -12.40
N CYS A 13 -5.31 4.67 -12.45
CA CYS A 13 -6.28 5.50 -11.74
C CYS A 13 -6.05 5.44 -10.22
N LEU A 14 -6.09 6.61 -9.58
CA LEU A 14 -5.92 6.74 -8.13
C LEU A 14 -7.10 6.14 -7.36
N SER A 15 -8.28 6.04 -7.97
CA SER A 15 -9.51 5.62 -7.30
C SER A 15 -9.74 4.11 -7.21
N LEU A 16 -8.81 3.28 -7.70
CA LEU A 16 -9.02 1.82 -7.74
C LEU A 16 -8.65 1.07 -6.46
N ASN A 17 -8.22 1.76 -5.40
CA ASN A 17 -7.84 1.13 -4.12
C ASN A 17 -6.83 -0.02 -4.25
N GLN A 18 -6.05 -0.03 -5.34
CA GLN A 18 -5.09 -1.08 -5.66
C GLN A 18 -3.67 -0.57 -5.50
N CYS A 19 -2.87 -1.24 -4.67
CA CYS A 19 -1.45 -0.91 -4.52
C CYS A 19 -0.67 -1.23 -5.80
N GLU A 20 0.13 -0.26 -6.27
CA GLU A 20 1.04 -0.38 -7.41
C GLU A 20 2.52 -0.37 -7.02
N GLY A 21 2.84 -0.41 -5.71
CA GLY A 21 4.23 -0.50 -5.24
C GLY A 21 5.03 0.80 -5.35
N CYS A 22 4.38 1.97 -5.23
CA CYS A 22 5.03 3.29 -5.35
C CYS A 22 5.94 3.70 -4.17
N GLU A 23 6.05 2.86 -3.13
CA GLU A 23 6.95 3.02 -1.97
C GLU A 23 6.70 4.24 -1.05
N VAL A 24 5.69 5.07 -1.31
CA VAL A 24 5.33 6.22 -0.46
C VAL A 24 5.12 5.80 1.00
N CYS A 25 4.38 4.71 1.24
CA CYS A 25 4.14 4.19 2.59
C CYS A 25 5.43 3.78 3.32
N ARG A 26 6.41 3.22 2.59
CA ARG A 26 7.71 2.81 3.13
C ARG A 26 8.55 4.02 3.50
N LEU A 27 8.63 5.02 2.62
CA LEU A 27 9.44 6.21 2.82
C LEU A 27 8.94 7.08 3.98
N ILE A 28 7.63 7.11 4.23
CA ILE A 28 7.05 7.92 5.29
C ILE A 28 6.97 7.21 6.64
N CYS A 29 7.20 5.90 6.70
CA CYS A 29 7.09 5.16 7.95
C CYS A 29 8.22 5.58 8.92
N PRO A 30 7.92 6.25 10.05
CA PRO A 30 8.95 6.77 10.94
C PRO A 30 9.72 5.64 11.63
N ASP A 31 9.05 4.52 11.91
CA ASP A 31 9.64 3.34 12.54
C ASP A 31 10.31 2.38 11.53
N GLN A 32 10.26 2.70 10.23
CA GLN A 32 10.77 1.83 9.15
C GLN A 32 10.21 0.39 9.20
N ALA A 33 8.98 0.24 9.65
CA ALA A 33 8.30 -1.06 9.80
C ALA A 33 7.80 -1.66 8.47
N ILE A 34 8.05 -1.00 7.34
CA ILE A 34 7.53 -1.40 6.02
C ILE A 34 8.69 -1.75 5.10
N THR A 35 8.69 -2.97 4.58
CA THR A 35 9.62 -3.45 3.56
C THR A 35 8.89 -3.67 2.24
N LYS A 36 9.64 -4.01 1.18
CA LYS A 36 9.08 -4.33 -0.13
C LYS A 36 9.33 -5.81 -0.43
N ASP A 37 8.27 -6.52 -0.77
CA ASP A 37 8.35 -7.89 -1.22
C ASP A 37 9.07 -7.95 -2.59
N PRO A 38 10.11 -8.79 -2.75
CA PRO A 38 10.93 -8.79 -3.96
C PRO A 38 10.15 -9.30 -5.20
N ASP A 39 9.20 -10.20 -5.02
CA ASP A 39 8.48 -10.86 -6.11
C ASP A 39 7.28 -10.04 -6.57
N THR A 40 6.47 -9.54 -5.62
CA THR A 40 5.22 -8.84 -5.89
C THR A 40 5.40 -7.32 -5.95
N GLN A 41 6.54 -6.79 -5.51
CA GLN A 41 6.81 -5.35 -5.38
C GLN A 41 5.82 -4.62 -4.45
N ARG A 42 5.07 -5.35 -3.63
CA ARG A 42 4.09 -4.79 -2.69
C ARG A 42 4.72 -4.50 -1.32
N PRO A 43 4.19 -3.52 -0.58
CA PRO A 43 4.66 -3.26 0.78
C PRO A 43 4.27 -4.40 1.71
N VAL A 44 5.21 -4.81 2.56
CA VAL A 44 5.01 -5.76 3.65
C VAL A 44 5.22 -5.01 4.95
N ILE A 45 4.22 -5.04 5.83
CA ILE A 45 4.25 -4.32 7.11
C ILE A 45 4.58 -5.32 8.21
N ASP A 46 5.69 -5.14 8.91
CA ASP A 46 6.00 -5.92 10.11
C ASP A 46 5.21 -5.35 11.30
N LEU A 47 4.12 -6.02 11.63
CA LEU A 47 3.22 -5.61 12.71
C LEU A 47 3.89 -5.61 14.10
N ARG A 48 5.01 -6.31 14.28
CA ARG A 48 5.76 -6.29 15.56
C ARG A 48 6.46 -4.94 15.79
N TYR A 49 6.86 -4.27 14.72
CA TYR A 49 7.50 -2.95 14.78
C TYR A 49 6.51 -1.81 14.54
N CYS A 50 5.44 -2.07 13.79
CA CYS A 50 4.38 -1.11 13.51
C CYS A 50 3.76 -0.55 14.80
N LYS A 51 3.63 0.77 14.89
CA LYS A 51 3.00 1.47 16.03
C LYS A 51 1.54 1.86 15.78
N GLY A 52 1.01 1.56 14.59
CA GLY A 52 -0.37 1.89 14.24
C GLY A 52 -0.66 3.38 14.00
N CYS A 53 0.35 4.22 13.73
CA CYS A 53 0.17 5.67 13.55
C CYS A 53 -0.70 6.08 12.35
N GLY A 54 -0.91 5.19 11.38
CA GLY A 54 -1.81 5.42 10.25
C GLY A 54 -1.28 6.33 9.13
N LEU A 55 -0.05 6.86 9.24
CA LEU A 55 0.54 7.74 8.20
C LEU A 55 0.58 7.08 6.82
N CYS A 56 0.91 5.79 6.76
CA CYS A 56 0.94 5.03 5.51
C CYS A 56 -0.44 4.94 4.85
N ALA A 57 -1.52 4.79 5.62
CA ALA A 57 -2.88 4.78 5.12
C ALA A 57 -3.35 6.16 4.65
N HIS A 58 -3.04 7.20 5.43
CA HIS A 58 -3.43 8.57 5.11
C HIS A 58 -2.78 9.09 3.83
N LEU A 59 -1.51 8.74 3.59
CA LEU A 59 -0.74 9.22 2.46
C LEU A 59 -0.76 8.29 1.25
N CYS A 60 -1.39 7.13 1.34
CA CYS A 60 -1.52 6.25 0.18
C CYS A 60 -2.40 6.95 -0.87
N PRO A 61 -1.85 7.35 -2.03
CA PRO A 61 -2.62 8.09 -3.02
C PRO A 61 -3.72 7.23 -3.66
N LYS A 62 -3.56 5.90 -3.57
CA LYS A 62 -4.55 4.91 -4.02
C LYS A 62 -5.58 4.57 -2.95
N GLY A 63 -5.37 4.90 -1.67
CA GLY A 63 -6.20 4.37 -0.57
C GLY A 63 -6.10 2.85 -0.36
N ALA A 64 -4.98 2.23 -0.75
CA ALA A 64 -4.80 0.77 -0.75
C ALA A 64 -4.46 0.16 0.64
N ILE A 65 -4.32 0.98 1.68
CA ILE A 65 -3.99 0.54 3.05
C ILE A 65 -5.16 0.90 3.95
N ILE A 66 -5.67 -0.09 4.68
CA ILE A 66 -6.80 0.06 5.59
C ILE A 66 -6.29 -0.13 7.02
N MET A 67 -6.62 0.82 7.89
CA MET A 67 -6.35 0.71 9.32
C MET A 67 -7.50 -0.03 9.98
N VAL A 68 -7.18 -1.00 10.82
CA VAL A 68 -8.13 -1.74 11.65
C VAL A 68 -7.66 -1.69 13.10
N LEU A 69 -8.60 -1.81 14.04
CA LEU A 69 -8.25 -1.98 15.45
C LEU A 69 -7.64 -3.37 15.65
N GLU A 70 -6.58 -3.42 16.44
CA GLU A 70 -6.00 -4.69 16.87
C GLU A 70 -7.05 -5.45 17.71
N GLN A 71 -7.25 -6.72 17.37
CA GLN A 71 -8.14 -7.61 18.09
C GLN A 71 -7.30 -8.42 19.09
N GLU A 72 -7.71 -8.39 20.36
CA GLU A 72 -7.11 -9.17 21.45
C GLU A 72 -7.23 -10.69 21.25
#